data_AF-A0A2H9L9S2-F1
#
_entry.id   AF-A0A2H9L9S2-F1
#
_cell.length_a   1.000
_cell.length_b   1.000
_cell.length_c   1.000
_cell.angle_alpha   90.00
_cell.angle_beta   90.00
_cell.angle_gamma   90.00
#
_symmetry.space_group_name_H-M   'P 1'
#
loop_
_entity.id
_entity.type
_entity.pdbx_description
1 polymer ?
#
loop_
_entity_poly.entity_id
_entity_poly.type
_entity_poly.pdbx_seq_one_letter_code
_entity_poly.pdbx_strand_id
1 'polypeptide(L)'
;MELGTVITTFEGPSPSGFSFVVTCNSREIPVRRGQFVELETEEGKMIASVVNVIKTNRYFMRAESVKEYERGGKTFTSIFPADR
;
A
#
# COMPACT_ATOMS: atom_id res chain seq x y z
N MET A 1 -16.11 3.96 4.30
CA MET A 1 -15.47 2.66 3.96
C MET A 1 -14.08 2.70 4.55
N GLU A 2 -13.68 1.69 5.31
CA GLU A 2 -12.32 1.62 5.85
C GLU A 2 -11.33 1.27 4.73
N LEU A 3 -10.32 2.11 4.53
CA LEU A 3 -9.35 1.96 3.45
C LEU A 3 -8.12 1.15 3.87
N GLY A 4 -7.69 1.28 5.13
CA GLY A 4 -6.38 0.83 5.54
C GLY A 4 -5.99 1.22 6.96
N THR A 5 -4.75 0.89 7.30
CA THR A 5 -4.16 1.14 8.64
C THR A 5 -2.94 2.03 8.51
N VAL A 6 -2.86 3.08 9.31
CA VAL A 6 -1.67 3.95 9.40
C VAL A 6 -0.50 3.13 9.94
N ILE A 7 0.68 3.32 9.34
CA ILE A 7 1.91 2.62 9.72
C ILE A 7 3.01 3.60 10.11
N THR A 8 3.89 3.15 10.99
CA THR A 8 5.11 3.87 11.31
C THR A 8 6.17 3.64 10.24
N THR A 9 6.79 4.73 9.81
CA THR A 9 7.92 4.75 8.89
C THR A 9 9.04 5.58 9.52
N PHE A 10 10.19 5.70 8.86
CA PHE A 10 11.25 6.58 9.35
C PHE A 10 10.86 8.07 9.33
N GLU A 11 9.88 8.46 8.51
CA GLU A 11 9.47 9.86 8.30
C GLU A 11 8.16 10.23 9.01
N GLY A 12 7.50 9.28 9.69
CA GLY A 12 6.21 9.53 10.33
C GLY A 12 5.63 8.31 11.06
N PRO A 13 4.41 8.41 11.61
CA PRO A 13 3.40 9.42 11.31
C PRO A 13 3.64 10.77 12.00
N SER A 14 3.20 11.84 11.35
CA SER A 14 3.14 13.20 11.90
C SER A 14 1.90 13.93 11.39
N PRO A 15 1.48 15.05 12.01
CA PRO A 15 0.32 15.82 11.54
C PRO A 15 0.46 16.37 10.12
N SER A 16 1.68 16.56 9.62
CA SER A 16 1.95 17.05 8.26
C SER A 16 2.03 15.93 7.22
N GLY A 17 2.21 14.67 7.65
CA GLY A 17 2.35 13.55 6.73
C GLY A 17 2.41 12.20 7.43
N PHE A 18 1.75 11.20 6.83
CA PHE A 18 1.74 9.82 7.29
C PHE A 18 1.64 8.84 6.12
N SER A 19 2.00 7.58 6.38
CA SER A 19 1.82 6.46 5.45
C SER A 19 0.78 5.49 6.01
N PHE A 20 0.01 4.86 5.12
CA PHE A 20 -0.93 3.81 5.50
C PHE A 20 -0.90 2.66 4.48
N VAL A 21 -1.18 1.45 4.95
CA VAL A 21 -1.32 0.27 4.10
C VAL A 21 -2.78 0.07 3.74
N VAL A 22 -3.06 -0.14 2.46
CA VAL A 22 -4.40 -0.44 1.98
C VAL A 22 -4.73 -1.90 2.33
N THR A 23 -5.73 -2.10 3.18
CA THR A 23 -6.18 -3.43 3.64
C THR A 23 -7.55 -3.81 3.09
N CYS A 24 -8.22 -2.89 2.38
CA CYS A 24 -9.50 -3.14 1.74
C CYS A 24 -9.39 -4.22 0.64
N ASN A 25 -10.11 -5.33 0.82
CA ASN A 25 -10.16 -6.47 -0.11
C ASN A 25 -11.10 -6.22 -1.31
N SER A 26 -10.87 -5.15 -2.06
CA SER A 26 -11.58 -4.90 -3.33
C SER A 26 -10.78 -5.43 -4.52
N ARG A 27 -11.47 -5.78 -5.63
CA ARG A 27 -10.80 -6.23 -6.87
C ARG A 27 -9.87 -5.17 -7.49
N GLU A 28 -10.09 -3.91 -7.15
CA GLU A 28 -9.32 -2.76 -7.61
C GLU A 28 -8.71 -2.05 -6.41
N ILE A 29 -7.60 -1.34 -6.61
CA ILE A 29 -7.01 -0.51 -5.54
C ILE A 29 -7.93 0.70 -5.33
N PRO A 30 -8.56 0.85 -4.15
CA PRO A 30 -9.57 1.89 -3.92
C PRO A 30 -8.98 3.29 -3.72
N VAL A 31 -7.64 3.41 -3.72
CA VAL A 31 -6.91 4.64 -3.43
C VAL A 31 -6.21 5.15 -4.70
N ARG A 32 -6.40 6.44 -4.99
CA ARG A 32 -5.79 7.15 -6.12
C ARG A 32 -5.19 8.48 -5.66
N ARG A 33 -4.14 8.92 -6.36
CA ARG A 33 -3.53 10.23 -6.13
C ARG A 33 -4.57 11.35 -6.28
N GLY A 34 -4.51 12.35 -5.40
CA GLY A 34 -5.42 13.49 -5.36
C GLY A 34 -6.76 13.22 -4.67
N GLN A 35 -7.03 11.98 -4.24
CA GLN A 35 -8.19 11.69 -3.39
C GLN A 35 -7.97 12.24 -1.99
N PHE A 36 -9.09 12.53 -1.31
CA PHE A 36 -9.09 12.84 0.11
C PHE A 36 -9.47 11.62 0.93
N VAL A 37 -8.82 11.47 2.08
CA VAL A 37 -9.12 10.44 3.07
C VAL A 37 -9.45 11.09 4.41
N GLU A 38 -10.35 10.46 5.15
CA GLU A 38 -10.71 10.86 6.51
C GLU A 38 -10.15 9.84 7.49
N LEU A 39 -9.61 10.31 8.61
CA LEU A 39 -9.25 9.49 9.75
C LEU A 39 -9.73 10.13 11.05
N GLU A 40 -10.10 9.29 12.01
CA GLU A 40 -10.44 9.72 13.36
C GLU A 40 -9.18 9.76 14.22
N THR A 41 -9.00 10.87 14.93
CA THR A 41 -7.93 11.14 15.89
C THR A 41 -8.53 11.55 17.22
N GLU A 42 -7.74 11.57 18.30
CA GLU A 42 -8.22 11.99 19.62
C GLU A 42 -8.72 13.44 19.62
N GLU A 43 -8.12 14.28 18.77
CA GLU A 43 -8.44 15.69 18.59
C GLU A 43 -9.63 15.93 17.64
N GLY A 44 -10.11 14.88 16.96
CA GLY A 44 -11.25 14.93 16.04
C GLY A 44 -10.97 14.33 14.67
N LYS A 45 -11.67 14.83 13.65
CA LYS A 45 -11.51 14.34 12.27
C LYS A 45 -10.38 15.05 11.55
N MET A 46 -9.45 14.27 11.01
CA MET A 46 -8.42 14.76 10.11
C MET A 46 -8.78 14.42 8.66
N ILE A 47 -8.59 15.39 7.77
CA ILE A 47 -8.70 15.19 6.31
C ILE A 47 -7.31 15.30 5.72
N ALA A 48 -6.90 14.30 4.95
CA ALA A 48 -5.60 14.27 4.27
C ALA A 48 -5.78 14.04 2.76
N SER A 49 -4.85 14.54 1.96
CA SER A 49 -4.80 14.28 0.51
C SER A 49 -3.77 13.22 0.18
N VAL A 50 -4.14 12.29 -0.70
CA VAL A 50 -3.25 11.22 -1.17
C VAL A 50 -2.26 11.80 -2.18
N VAL A 51 -1.00 11.95 -1.75
CA VAL A 51 0.07 12.51 -2.60
C VAL A 51 0.73 11.44 -3.46
N ASN A 52 0.97 10.24 -2.91
CA ASN A 52 1.65 9.13 -3.58
C ASN A 52 0.96 7.79 -3.27
N VAL A 53 1.00 6.87 -4.23
CA VAL A 53 0.52 5.49 -4.07
C VAL A 53 1.64 4.56 -4.53
N ILE A 54 2.15 3.73 -3.62
CA ILE A 54 3.30 2.85 -3.86
C ILE A 54 2.83 1.40 -3.74
N LYS A 55 3.05 0.59 -4.78
CA LYS A 55 2.87 -0.86 -4.72
C LYS A 55 4.16 -1.48 -4.20
N THR A 56 4.12 -2.01 -2.99
CA THR A 56 5.25 -2.76 -2.42
C THR A 56 5.01 -4.26 -2.58
N ASN A 57 6.07 -5.00 -2.88
CA ASN A 57 6.02 -6.46 -2.84
C ASN A 57 7.14 -6.98 -1.95
N ARG A 58 6.76 -7.53 -0.78
CA ARG A 58 7.70 -8.01 0.23
C ARG A 58 8.62 -9.12 -0.29
N TYR A 59 8.17 -9.88 -1.29
CA TYR A 59 8.92 -10.99 -1.89
C TYR A 59 9.98 -10.53 -2.91
N PHE A 60 9.98 -9.25 -3.31
CA PHE A 60 10.91 -8.71 -4.29
C PHE A 60 12.10 -8.00 -3.65
N MET A 61 12.16 -7.93 -2.32
CA MET A 61 13.30 -7.34 -1.61
C MET A 61 14.56 -8.22 -1.68
N ARG A 62 14.44 -9.49 -2.09
CA ARG A 62 15.54 -10.46 -2.19
C ARG A 62 15.49 -11.19 -3.52
N ALA A 63 16.59 -11.15 -4.28
CA ALA A 63 16.69 -11.82 -5.58
C ALA A 63 16.45 -13.35 -5.49
N GLU A 64 16.85 -13.97 -4.37
CA GLU A 64 16.63 -15.40 -4.13
C GLU A 64 15.15 -15.77 -4.02
N SER A 65 14.34 -14.90 -3.42
CA SER A 65 12.88 -15.11 -3.30
C SER A 65 12.19 -15.08 -4.66
N VAL A 66 12.65 -14.23 -5.58
CA VAL A 66 12.13 -14.19 -6.96
C VAL A 66 12.47 -15.48 -7.71
N LYS A 67 13.73 -15.93 -7.62
CA LYS A 67 14.21 -17.15 -8.29
C LYS A 67 13.48 -18.42 -7.84
N GLU A 68 13.21 -18.56 -6.55
CA GLU A 68 12.47 -19.71 -6.03
C GLU A 68 11.00 -19.73 -6.47
N TYR A 69 10.36 -18.57 -6.63
CA TYR A 69 8.99 -18.47 -7.12
C TYR A 69 8.86 -18.91 -8.60
N GLU A 70 9.83 -18.55 -9.44
CA GLU A 70 9.85 -18.99 -10.85
C GLU A 70 10.09 -20.50 -10.99
N ARG A 71 10.83 -21.11 -10.05
CA ARG A 71 11.11 -22.54 -10.05
C ARG A 71 9.85 -23.40 -9.79
N GLY A 72 8.81 -22.82 -9.20
CA GLY A 72 7.53 -23.49 -8.90
C GLY A 72 6.58 -23.67 -10.10
N GLY A 73 7.00 -23.33 -11.32
CA GLY A 73 6.26 -23.61 -12.56
C GLY A 73 5.10 -22.66 -12.88
N LYS A 74 4.83 -21.65 -12.03
CA LYS A 74 3.93 -20.53 -12.35
C LYS A 74 4.78 -19.31 -12.70
N THR A 75 4.48 -18.68 -13.83
CA THR A 75 5.18 -17.45 -14.21
C THR A 75 4.84 -16.36 -13.22
N PHE A 76 5.86 -15.65 -12.78
CA PHE A 76 5.76 -14.61 -11.76
C PHE A 76 4.72 -13.52 -12.07
N THR A 77 4.66 -13.11 -13.34
CA THR A 77 3.67 -12.18 -13.89
C THR A 77 2.23 -12.69 -13.83
N SER A 78 2.02 -14.01 -13.76
CA SER A 78 0.67 -14.59 -13.62
C SER A 78 0.11 -14.48 -12.20
N ILE A 79 0.98 -14.40 -11.19
CA ILE A 79 0.59 -14.29 -9.77
C ILE A 79 0.54 -12.82 -9.34
N PHE A 80 1.45 -12.00 -9.86
CA PHE A 80 1.53 -10.57 -9.56
C PHE A 80 1.62 -9.76 -10.86
N PRO A 81 0.48 -9.29 -11.42
CA PRO A 81 0.49 -8.45 -12.60
C PRO A 81 1.13 -7.09 -12.26
N ALA A 82 2.39 -6.91 -12.66
CA ALA A 82 3.14 -5.68 -12.48
C ALA A 82 2.77 -4.60 -13.52
N ASP A 83 2.08 -4.99 -14.60
CA ASP A 83 1.72 -4.11 -15.73
C ASP A 83 0.38 -3.37 -15.56
N ARG A 84 -0.14 -3.26 -14.33
CA ARG A 84 -1.40 -2.54 -14.01
C ARG A 84 -1.21 -1.55 -12.89
#